data_AF-A0A7Y4K3Y0-F1
#
_entry.id   AF-A0A7Y4K3Y0-F1
#
_cell.length_a   1.000
_cell.length_b   1.000
_cell.length_c   1.000
_cell.angle_alpha   90.00
_cell.angle_beta   90.00
_cell.angle_gamma   90.00
#
_symmetry.space_group_name_H-M   'P 1'
#
loop_
_entity.id
_entity.type
_entity.pdbx_description
1 polymer ?
#
loop_
_entity_poly.entity_id
_entity_poly.type
_entity_poly.pdbx_seq_one_letter_code
_entity_poly.pdbx_strand_id
1 'polypeptide(L)'
;TVVVRSDVPAALGARKVAVLSGGGSGHEPAHAGYVGTGMLHAAVAGDVFTSPSADAVLAAIRAVAGTAGALLIVKNYTGDRLNFGLAAELARAEGIPTEVVVVADDVALRDTVEPERRRGIAGVVLVHKVAGAAAAAGAPLAQVAREAAEAAAELGSMG
;
A
#
# COMPACT_ATOMS: atom_id res chain seq x y z
N THR A 1 11.51 9.64 2.65
CA THR A 1 11.70 9.71 1.18
C THR A 1 10.50 9.15 0.45
N VAL A 2 10.10 9.74 -0.68
CA VAL A 2 9.06 9.18 -1.56
C VAL A 2 9.72 8.72 -2.86
N VAL A 3 9.47 7.48 -3.27
CA VAL A 3 9.91 6.91 -4.54
C VAL A 3 8.68 6.70 -5.41
N VAL A 4 8.69 7.25 -6.63
CA VAL A 4 7.57 7.16 -7.57
C VAL A 4 8.03 6.58 -8.89
N ARG A 5 7.12 5.94 -9.61
CA ARG A 5 7.34 5.57 -11.02
C ARG A 5 7.59 6.82 -11.87
N SER A 6 8.55 6.74 -12.78
CA SER A 6 8.89 7.84 -13.70
C SER A 6 7.87 8.02 -14.83
N ASP A 7 7.02 7.03 -15.08
CA ASP A 7 6.10 6.96 -16.22
C ASP A 7 4.63 7.21 -15.83
N VAL A 8 4.38 7.91 -14.73
CA VAL A 8 3.03 8.31 -14.31
C VAL A 8 2.46 9.33 -15.31
N PRO A 9 1.31 9.06 -15.96
CA PRO A 9 0.71 10.00 -16.90
C PRO A 9 0.41 11.36 -16.25
N ALA A 10 0.71 12.45 -16.96
CA ALA A 10 0.44 13.81 -16.48
C ALA A 10 -1.06 14.08 -16.34
N ALA A 11 -1.87 13.62 -17.30
CA ALA A 11 -3.32 13.78 -17.27
C ALA A 11 -3.96 12.85 -16.23
N LEU A 12 -4.67 13.42 -15.24
CA LEU A 12 -5.28 12.67 -14.14
C LEU A 12 -6.27 11.60 -14.62
N GLY A 13 -7.03 11.86 -15.68
CA GLY A 13 -7.99 10.91 -16.25
C GLY A 13 -7.36 9.76 -17.04
N ALA A 14 -6.06 9.84 -17.36
CA ALA A 14 -5.32 8.76 -18.01
C ALA A 14 -4.61 7.82 -17.02
N ARG A 15 -4.65 8.15 -15.72
CA ARG A 15 -4.05 7.32 -14.66
C ARG A 15 -4.98 6.17 -14.31
N LYS A 16 -4.41 4.97 -14.20
CA LYS A 16 -5.08 3.78 -13.64
C LYS A 16 -5.12 3.89 -12.11
N VAL A 17 -5.73 2.91 -11.44
CA VAL A 17 -5.67 2.79 -9.97
C VAL A 17 -4.21 2.81 -9.53
N ALA A 18 -3.84 3.77 -8.68
CA ALA A 18 -2.50 3.82 -8.13
C ALA A 18 -2.40 2.86 -6.94
N VAL A 19 -1.36 2.02 -6.92
CA VAL A 19 -1.07 1.14 -5.78
C VAL A 19 0.13 1.69 -5.03
N LEU A 20 -0.03 1.98 -3.74
CA LEU A 20 1.01 2.56 -2.90
C LEU A 20 1.26 1.68 -1.68
N SER A 21 2.47 1.72 -1.16
CA SER A 21 2.82 1.14 0.15
C SER A 21 3.92 1.96 0.81
N GLY A 22 4.32 1.57 2.01
CA GLY A 22 5.37 2.25 2.75
C GLY A 22 5.57 1.71 4.15
N GLY A 23 6.41 2.42 4.90
CA GLY A 23 6.76 2.11 6.28
C GLY A 23 8.17 2.60 6.62
N GLY A 24 8.67 2.18 7.78
CA GLY A 24 10.03 2.51 8.19
C GLY A 24 11.10 1.92 7.28
N SER A 25 12.20 2.64 7.13
CA SER A 25 13.41 2.18 6.45
C SER A 25 14.08 1.03 7.22
N GLY A 26 14.99 0.29 6.59
CA GLY A 26 15.68 -0.87 7.18
C GLY A 26 15.07 -2.22 6.80
N HIS A 27 14.18 -2.23 5.80
CA HIS A 27 13.55 -3.43 5.25
C HIS A 27 13.80 -3.58 3.75
N GLU A 28 14.78 -2.85 3.20
CA GLU A 28 15.11 -2.86 1.79
C GLU A 28 15.33 -4.31 1.29
N PRO A 29 14.75 -4.71 0.15
CA PRO A 29 14.14 -3.85 -0.88
C PRO A 29 12.71 -3.36 -0.59
N ALA A 30 12.06 -3.80 0.49
CA ALA A 30 10.73 -3.33 0.86
C ALA A 30 10.78 -1.86 1.30
N HIS A 31 10.10 -0.91 0.65
CA HIS A 31 9.16 -1.07 -0.48
C HIS A 31 9.64 -0.44 -1.78
N ALA A 32 10.69 0.40 -1.73
CA ALA A 32 11.17 1.15 -2.88
C ALA A 32 11.60 0.25 -4.06
N GLY A 33 12.15 -0.94 -3.78
CA GLY A 33 12.54 -1.91 -4.80
C GLY A 33 11.37 -2.55 -5.55
N TYR A 34 10.13 -2.33 -5.10
CA TYR A 34 8.91 -2.85 -5.72
C TYR A 34 8.11 -1.76 -6.47
N VAL A 35 8.68 -0.57 -6.63
CA VAL A 35 8.12 0.50 -7.47
C VAL A 35 8.38 0.17 -8.94
N GLY A 36 7.33 -0.07 -9.70
CA GLY A 36 7.44 -0.48 -11.10
C GLY A 36 6.11 -0.95 -11.71
N THR A 37 6.13 -1.16 -13.02
CA THR A 37 4.97 -1.63 -13.79
C THR A 37 4.47 -2.97 -13.26
N GLY A 38 3.16 -3.06 -12.97
CA GLY A 38 2.54 -4.27 -12.45
C GLY A 38 2.78 -4.55 -10.96
N MET A 39 3.36 -3.58 -10.23
CA MET A 39 3.53 -3.57 -8.77
C MET A 39 3.13 -2.18 -8.21
N LEU A 40 4.02 -1.50 -7.46
CA LEU A 40 3.72 -0.23 -6.82
C LEU A 40 3.92 0.96 -7.78
N HIS A 41 3.04 1.94 -7.69
CA HIS A 41 3.21 3.26 -8.32
C HIS A 41 4.09 4.17 -7.48
N ALA A 42 4.02 4.05 -6.15
CA ALA A 42 4.88 4.76 -5.23
C ALA A 42 5.13 3.96 -3.95
N ALA A 43 6.29 4.23 -3.34
CA ALA A 43 6.66 3.74 -2.02
C ALA A 43 7.09 4.91 -1.14
N VAL A 44 6.62 4.93 0.10
CA VAL A 44 6.93 5.98 1.07
C VAL A 44 7.79 5.40 2.19
N ALA A 45 9.04 5.84 2.25
CA ALA A 45 10.00 5.44 3.29
C ALA A 45 10.03 6.49 4.41
N GLY A 46 9.69 6.06 5.63
CA GLY A 46 9.92 6.82 6.85
C GLY A 46 11.34 6.62 7.38
N ASP A 47 11.62 7.12 8.58
CA ASP A 47 12.89 6.87 9.26
C ASP A 47 13.07 5.38 9.58
N VAL A 48 14.26 4.98 10.04
CA VAL A 48 14.55 3.58 10.37
C VAL A 48 13.54 3.06 11.39
N PHE A 49 12.83 1.98 11.02
CA PHE A 49 11.75 1.35 11.81
C PHE A 49 10.58 2.26 12.21
N THR A 50 10.41 3.40 11.56
CA THR A 50 9.36 4.38 11.89
C THR A 50 8.48 4.64 10.68
N SER A 51 7.16 4.50 10.85
CA SER A 51 6.17 4.81 9.80
C SER A 51 6.38 6.23 9.24
N PRO A 52 6.28 6.44 7.91
CA PRO A 52 6.31 7.78 7.34
C PRO A 52 5.12 8.60 7.83
N SER A 53 5.26 9.93 7.83
CA SER A 53 4.16 10.83 8.21
C SER A 53 2.97 10.73 7.24
N ALA A 54 1.76 11.01 7.74
CA ALA A 54 0.57 11.09 6.91
C ALA A 54 0.72 12.10 5.75
N ASP A 55 1.40 13.23 5.98
CA ASP A 55 1.67 14.22 4.94
C ASP A 55 2.53 13.67 3.79
N ALA A 56 3.54 12.85 4.10
CA ALA A 56 4.37 12.21 3.09
C ALA A 56 3.57 11.18 2.27
N VAL A 57 2.69 10.42 2.93
CA VAL A 57 1.79 9.47 2.26
C VAL A 57 0.78 10.21 1.37
N LEU A 58 0.16 11.29 1.86
CA LEU A 58 -0.76 12.12 1.10
C LEU A 58 -0.08 12.76 -0.11
N ALA A 59 1.15 13.27 0.05
CA ALA A 59 1.94 13.79 -1.06
C ALA A 59 2.20 12.72 -2.14
N ALA A 60 2.49 11.47 -1.73
CA ALA A 60 2.63 10.36 -2.66
C ALA A 60 1.32 10.05 -3.39
N ILE A 61 0.18 10.00 -2.68
CA ILE A 61 -1.15 9.79 -3.29
C ILE A 61 -1.41 10.85 -4.36
N ARG A 62 -1.23 12.14 -4.04
CA ARG A 62 -1.41 13.25 -4.99
C ARG A 62 -0.49 13.14 -6.21
N ALA A 63 0.74 12.67 -6.01
CA ALA A 63 1.71 12.53 -7.09
C ALA A 63 1.29 11.46 -8.11
N VAL A 64 0.72 10.34 -7.67
CA VAL A 64 0.50 9.17 -8.55
C VAL A 64 -0.96 8.81 -8.84
N ALA A 65 -1.90 9.23 -8.00
CA ALA A 65 -3.32 8.91 -8.17
C ALA A 65 -4.00 9.87 -9.17
N GLY A 66 -5.09 9.39 -9.78
CA GLY A 66 -5.98 10.19 -10.62
C GLY A 66 -7.43 9.91 -10.27
N THR A 67 -8.34 10.09 -11.22
CA THR A 67 -9.79 9.84 -11.00
C THR A 67 -10.11 8.37 -10.75
N ALA A 68 -9.24 7.45 -11.18
CA ALA A 68 -9.35 6.01 -10.87
C ALA A 68 -9.06 5.69 -9.40
N GLY A 69 -8.48 6.61 -8.64
CA GLY A 69 -8.21 6.47 -7.21
C GLY A 69 -6.90 5.77 -6.85
N ALA A 70 -6.77 5.44 -5.56
CA ALA A 70 -5.57 4.87 -4.95
C ALA A 70 -5.91 3.71 -3.99
N LEU A 71 -5.07 2.67 -3.99
CA LEU A 71 -5.06 1.62 -2.98
C LEU A 71 -3.78 1.74 -2.15
N LEU A 72 -3.96 1.85 -0.83
CA LEU A 72 -2.87 1.81 0.14
C LEU A 72 -2.74 0.40 0.72
N ILE A 73 -1.59 -0.26 0.50
CA ILE A 73 -1.26 -1.55 1.11
C ILE A 73 -0.40 -1.28 2.33
N VAL A 74 -0.92 -1.59 3.52
CA VAL A 74 -0.38 -1.17 4.81
C VAL A 74 0.00 -2.39 5.65
N LYS A 75 1.24 -2.45 6.12
CA LYS A 75 1.65 -3.50 7.08
C LYS A 75 0.96 -3.24 8.43
N ASN A 76 0.52 -4.28 9.14
CA ASN A 76 -0.24 -4.13 10.38
C ASN A 76 0.64 -3.75 11.59
N TYR A 77 1.16 -2.52 11.57
CA TYR A 77 1.78 -1.85 12.71
C TYR A 77 0.98 -0.60 13.05
N THR A 78 0.92 -0.24 14.33
CA THR A 78 0.11 0.90 14.81
C THR A 78 0.44 2.20 14.07
N GLY A 79 1.73 2.53 13.95
CA GLY A 79 2.16 3.76 13.26
C GLY A 79 1.84 3.75 11.77
N ASP A 80 1.97 2.61 11.10
CA ASP A 80 1.62 2.47 9.69
C ASP A 80 0.11 2.66 9.49
N ARG A 81 -0.72 2.00 10.31
CA ARG A 81 -2.18 2.12 10.23
C ARG A 81 -2.69 3.52 10.47
N LEU A 82 -2.17 4.21 11.49
CA LEU A 82 -2.59 5.57 11.82
C LEU A 82 -2.21 6.55 10.70
N ASN A 83 -0.95 6.54 10.24
CA ASN A 83 -0.48 7.49 9.24
C ASN A 83 -1.10 7.26 7.86
N PHE A 84 -1.18 6.01 7.40
CA PHE A 84 -1.81 5.69 6.11
C PHE A 84 -3.33 5.85 6.16
N GLY A 85 -3.97 5.52 7.28
CA GLY A 85 -5.40 5.75 7.49
C GLY A 85 -5.76 7.23 7.40
N LEU A 86 -5.02 8.10 8.11
CA LEU A 86 -5.21 9.55 8.06
C LEU A 86 -4.97 10.10 6.64
N ALA A 87 -3.90 9.66 5.96
CA ALA A 87 -3.63 10.07 4.59
C ALA A 87 -4.76 9.67 3.62
N ALA A 88 -5.35 8.48 3.80
CA ALA A 88 -6.49 8.03 3.01
C ALA A 88 -7.76 8.88 3.26
N GLU A 89 -8.01 9.26 4.51
CA GLU A 89 -9.12 10.18 4.85
C GLU A 89 -8.95 11.55 4.21
N LEU A 90 -7.75 12.13 4.31
CA LEU A 90 -7.43 13.41 3.68
C LEU A 90 -7.54 13.35 2.15
N ALA A 91 -7.04 12.29 1.53
CA ALA A 91 -7.15 12.09 0.08
C ALA A 91 -8.62 11.97 -0.37
N ARG A 92 -9.47 11.26 0.38
CA ARG A 92 -10.91 11.19 0.10
C ARG A 92 -11.59 12.55 0.26
N ALA A 93 -11.21 13.35 1.26
CA ALA A 93 -11.71 14.71 1.43
C ALA A 93 -11.34 15.64 0.26
N GLU A 94 -10.22 15.35 -0.42
CA GLU A 94 -9.79 16.02 -1.66
C GLU A 94 -10.44 15.46 -2.93
N GLY A 95 -11.34 14.49 -2.81
CA GLY A 95 -12.02 13.87 -3.94
C GLY A 95 -11.20 12.81 -4.67
N ILE A 96 -10.11 12.30 -4.07
CA ILE A 96 -9.35 11.16 -4.61
C ILE A 96 -9.90 9.87 -3.95
N PRO A 97 -10.62 9.01 -4.69
CA PRO A 97 -11.09 7.73 -4.14
C PRO A 97 -9.90 6.93 -3.61
N THR A 98 -9.95 6.54 -2.33
CA THR A 98 -8.81 5.88 -1.69
C THR A 98 -9.28 4.74 -0.79
N GLU A 99 -8.76 3.53 -1.02
CA GLU A 99 -8.99 2.32 -0.23
C GLU A 99 -7.73 1.91 0.54
N VAL A 100 -7.91 1.18 1.63
CA VAL A 100 -6.80 0.69 2.48
C VAL A 100 -6.95 -0.81 2.69
N VAL A 101 -5.90 -1.57 2.36
CA VAL A 101 -5.79 -2.99 2.69
C VAL A 101 -4.66 -3.17 3.68
N VAL A 102 -4.98 -3.80 4.82
CA VAL A 102 -4.02 -4.10 5.88
C VAL A 102 -3.52 -5.53 5.71
N VAL A 103 -2.20 -5.72 5.76
CA VAL A 103 -1.54 -7.02 5.69
C VAL A 103 -1.08 -7.42 7.09
N ALA A 104 -1.58 -8.57 7.57
CA ALA A 104 -1.36 -9.12 8.90
C ALA A 104 -0.96 -10.61 8.81
N ASP A 105 0.02 -10.91 7.94
CA ASP A 105 0.39 -12.26 7.53
C ASP A 105 1.27 -13.02 8.54
N ASP A 106 1.77 -12.39 9.60
CA ASP A 106 2.67 -13.04 10.56
C ASP A 106 1.95 -14.06 11.46
N VAL A 107 2.16 -15.34 11.19
CA VAL A 107 1.56 -16.45 11.94
C VAL A 107 2.47 -17.05 13.02
N ALA A 108 3.61 -16.40 13.35
CA ALA A 108 4.55 -16.89 14.36
C ALA A 108 3.92 -17.08 15.75
N LEU A 109 2.96 -16.22 16.11
CA LEU A 109 2.27 -16.24 17.41
C LEU A 109 0.78 -16.56 17.26
N ARG A 110 0.38 -17.31 16.22
CA ARG A 110 -1.03 -17.56 15.88
C ARG A 110 -1.90 -18.13 17.01
N ASP A 111 -1.29 -18.86 17.95
CA ASP A 111 -1.98 -19.48 19.09
C ASP A 111 -2.29 -18.46 20.22
N THR A 112 -1.70 -17.27 20.15
CA THR A 112 -1.83 -16.21 21.18
C THR A 112 -2.24 -14.84 20.62
N VAL A 113 -2.18 -14.66 19.29
CA VAL A 113 -2.48 -13.41 18.60
C VAL A 113 -3.54 -13.65 17.53
N GLU A 114 -4.69 -13.02 17.74
CA GLU A 114 -5.81 -13.00 16.79
C GLU A 114 -5.37 -12.48 15.41
N PRO A 115 -5.94 -13.00 14.31
CA PRO A 115 -5.58 -12.63 12.94
C PRO A 115 -5.42 -11.13 12.70
N GLU A 116 -6.36 -10.31 13.18
CA GLU A 116 -6.41 -8.85 12.94
C GLU A 116 -5.33 -8.08 13.71
N ARG A 117 -4.66 -8.73 14.66
CA ARG A 117 -3.59 -8.15 15.50
C ARG A 117 -2.20 -8.64 15.11
N ARG A 118 -2.09 -9.57 14.16
CA ARG A 118 -0.82 -10.09 13.66
C ARG A 118 -0.05 -9.02 12.90
N ARG A 119 1.28 -9.09 12.93
CA ARG A 119 2.13 -8.15 12.18
C ARG A 119 2.02 -8.40 10.68
N GLY A 120 2.30 -7.37 9.88
CA GLY A 120 2.53 -7.53 8.44
C GLY A 120 4.02 -7.65 8.16
N ILE A 121 4.48 -8.77 7.60
CA ILE A 121 5.89 -9.05 7.35
C ILE A 121 6.17 -9.31 5.86
N ALA A 122 6.97 -10.32 5.52
CA ALA A 122 7.49 -10.55 4.17
C ALA A 122 6.38 -10.79 3.12
N GLY A 123 5.23 -11.32 3.52
CA GLY A 123 4.15 -11.65 2.60
C GLY A 123 3.50 -10.44 1.91
N VAL A 124 3.72 -9.24 2.43
CA VAL A 124 3.22 -7.98 1.83
C VAL A 124 3.61 -7.82 0.36
N VAL A 125 4.77 -8.35 -0.06
CA VAL A 125 5.23 -8.28 -1.46
C VAL A 125 4.30 -9.03 -2.42
N LEU A 126 3.67 -10.12 -1.97
CA LEU A 126 2.71 -10.88 -2.77
C LEU A 126 1.42 -10.07 -2.96
N VAL A 127 0.98 -9.37 -1.91
CA VAL A 127 -0.18 -8.47 -1.97
C VAL A 127 0.09 -7.30 -2.92
N HIS A 128 1.31 -6.73 -2.91
CA HIS A 128 1.71 -5.73 -3.91
C HIS A 128 1.61 -6.25 -5.34
N LYS A 129 2.04 -7.49 -5.57
CA LYS A 129 2.05 -8.09 -6.91
C LYS A 129 0.65 -8.36 -7.44
N VAL A 130 -0.26 -8.84 -6.59
CA VAL A 130 -1.67 -9.09 -6.93
C VAL A 130 -2.36 -7.76 -7.25
N ALA A 131 -2.32 -6.80 -6.32
CA ALA A 131 -2.92 -5.48 -6.51
C ALA A 131 -2.36 -4.76 -7.73
N GLY A 132 -1.02 -4.77 -7.89
CA GLY A 132 -0.34 -4.15 -9.01
C GLY A 132 -0.70 -4.76 -10.36
N ALA A 133 -0.92 -6.08 -10.42
CA ALA A 133 -1.40 -6.75 -11.62
C ALA A 133 -2.83 -6.32 -11.98
N ALA A 134 -3.74 -6.34 -11.01
CA ALA A 134 -5.13 -5.92 -11.19
C ALA A 134 -5.22 -4.46 -11.66
N ALA A 135 -4.48 -3.57 -11.00
CA ALA A 135 -4.38 -2.17 -11.39
C ALA A 135 -3.79 -1.99 -12.81
N ALA A 136 -2.74 -2.75 -13.16
CA ALA A 136 -2.14 -2.69 -14.49
C ALA A 136 -3.12 -3.19 -15.58
N ALA A 137 -3.96 -4.17 -15.27
CA ALA A 137 -5.04 -4.65 -16.14
C ALA A 137 -6.19 -3.64 -16.31
N GLY A 138 -6.19 -2.55 -15.54
CA GLY A 138 -7.23 -1.52 -15.60
C GLY A 138 -8.47 -1.84 -14.78
N ALA A 139 -8.37 -2.75 -13.81
CA ALA A 139 -9.48 -3.04 -12.90
C ALA A 139 -9.86 -1.79 -12.07
N PRO A 140 -11.16 -1.61 -11.75
CA PRO A 140 -11.61 -0.50 -10.91
C PRO A 140 -11.11 -0.65 -9.47
N LEU A 141 -11.01 0.47 -8.73
CA LEU A 141 -10.45 0.51 -7.37
C LEU A 141 -11.05 -0.55 -6.43
N ALA A 142 -12.38 -0.72 -6.45
CA ALA A 142 -13.06 -1.70 -5.61
C ALA A 142 -12.62 -3.15 -5.91
N GLN A 143 -12.36 -3.48 -7.18
CA GLN A 143 -11.86 -4.80 -7.55
C GLN A 143 -10.39 -4.98 -7.15
N VAL A 144 -9.55 -3.96 -7.37
CA VAL A 144 -8.13 -4.01 -6.95
C VAL A 144 -8.03 -4.18 -5.43
N ALA A 145 -8.84 -3.45 -4.66
CA ALA A 145 -8.90 -3.58 -3.21
C ALA A 145 -9.38 -4.96 -2.76
N ARG A 146 -10.42 -5.51 -3.41
CA ARG A 146 -10.92 -6.86 -3.11
C ARG A 146 -9.87 -7.93 -3.36
N GLU A 147 -9.23 -7.95 -4.53
CA GLU A 147 -8.20 -8.94 -4.85
C GLU A 147 -7.00 -8.85 -3.90
N ALA A 148 -6.61 -7.63 -3.51
CA ALA A 148 -5.57 -7.41 -2.51
C ALA A 148 -5.98 -7.92 -1.11
N ALA A 149 -7.23 -7.68 -0.69
CA ALA A 149 -7.75 -8.12 0.59
C ALA A 149 -7.88 -9.64 0.67
N GLU A 150 -8.38 -10.30 -0.39
CA GLU A 150 -8.44 -11.76 -0.50
C GLU A 150 -7.03 -12.37 -0.43
N ALA A 151 -6.08 -11.80 -1.18
CA ALA A 151 -4.68 -12.25 -1.12
C ALA A 151 -4.07 -12.07 0.28
N ALA A 152 -4.39 -10.98 0.98
CA ALA A 152 -3.90 -10.74 2.34
C ALA A 152 -4.53 -11.69 3.38
N ALA A 153 -5.80 -12.08 3.20
CA ALA A 153 -6.51 -12.97 4.12
C ALA A 153 -6.02 -14.42 4.07
N GLU A 154 -5.61 -14.88 2.88
CA GLU A 154 -5.13 -16.25 2.66
C GLU A 154 -3.61 -16.41 2.91
N LEU A 155 -2.92 -15.32 3.27
CA LEU A 155 -1.47 -15.31 3.42
C LEU A 155 -1.03 -15.62 4.85
N GLY A 156 -0.03 -16.48 4.97
CA GLY A 156 0.67 -16.76 6.22
C GLY A 156 2.17 -16.79 6.01
N SER A 157 2.90 -16.06 6.84
CA SER A 157 4.36 -15.99 6.87
C SER A 157 4.86 -16.24 8.29
N MET A 158 6.02 -16.88 8.42
CA MET A 158 6.68 -17.10 9.71
C MET A 158 8.19 -17.00 9.50
N GLY A 159 8.89 -16.45 10.48
CA GLY A 159 10.34 -16.36 10.54
C GLY A 159 10.82 -16.25 11.98
#